data_AF-A0A659R093-F1
#
_entry.id   AF-A0A659R093-F1
#
_cell.length_a   1.000
_cell.length_b   1.000
_cell.length_c   1.000
_cell.angle_alpha   90.00
_cell.angle_beta   90.00
_cell.angle_gamma   90.00
#
_symmetry.space_group_name_H-M   'P 1'
#
loop_
_entity.id
_entity.type
_entity.pdbx_description
1 polymer ?
#
loop_
_entity_poly.entity_id
_entity_poly.type
_entity_poly.pdbx_seq_one_letter_code
_entity_poly.pdbx_strand_id
1 'polypeptide(L)'
;SQVLDCSGGDLGNNELAQAFLQVLRGEGFIHLVDWKGEDEEGELANFASDRFYELTKNLTDSEELRNLLVEITQEDEISDVCEAGDRYLDEIFERIQTELNKRGFQIFDLNEGSDTYNVVVLPMSEYKKIEDFNTPWLEVQDFLS
;
A
#
# COMPACT_ATOMS: atom_id res chain seq x y z
N SER A 1 10.31 49.67 14.64
CA SER A 1 9.57 48.49 15.10
C SER A 1 9.55 47.51 13.95
N GLN A 2 10.43 46.51 13.97
CA GLN A 2 10.40 45.43 12.98
C GLN A 2 9.18 44.58 13.30
N VAL A 3 8.21 44.60 12.39
CA VAL A 3 7.07 43.70 12.43
C VAL A 3 7.64 42.29 12.25
N LEU A 4 7.41 41.43 13.23
CA LEU A 4 7.61 39.99 13.09
C LEU A 4 6.61 39.49 12.04
N ASP A 5 7.12 38.98 10.93
CA ASP A 5 6.35 38.35 9.87
C ASP A 5 5.83 37.00 10.37
N CYS A 6 4.53 36.95 10.62
CA CYS A 6 3.80 35.75 11.01
C CYS A 6 3.07 35.11 9.82
N SER A 7 3.65 35.15 8.61
CA SER A 7 3.27 34.22 7.52
C SER A 7 3.69 32.76 7.80
N GLY A 8 4.31 32.50 8.96
CA GLY A 8 4.78 31.21 9.46
C GLY A 8 3.70 30.20 9.80
N GLY A 9 3.10 29.63 8.76
CA GLY A 9 2.44 28.32 8.78
C GLY A 9 2.96 27.42 7.65
N ASP A 10 4.24 27.53 7.30
CA ASP A 10 4.82 26.76 6.19
C ASP A 10 5.38 25.45 6.71
N LEU A 11 4.63 24.36 6.54
CA LEU A 11 5.22 23.04 6.48
C LEU A 11 6.08 23.00 5.20
N GLY A 12 7.36 22.69 5.31
CA GLY A 12 8.19 22.38 4.16
C GLY A 12 7.63 21.17 3.40
N ASN A 13 7.99 21.01 2.12
CA ASN A 13 7.42 19.97 1.26
C ASN A 13 7.50 18.56 1.84
N ASN A 14 8.57 18.24 2.59
CA ASN A 14 8.68 16.97 3.31
C ASN A 14 7.65 16.85 4.44
N GLU A 15 7.52 17.88 5.28
CA GLU A 15 6.58 17.88 6.41
C GLU A 15 5.13 17.84 5.93
N LEU A 16 4.84 18.43 4.76
CA LEU A 16 3.54 18.32 4.10
C LEU A 16 3.29 16.90 3.55
N ALA A 17 4.29 16.27 2.93
CA ALA A 17 4.18 14.88 2.47
C ALA A 17 3.93 13.91 3.64
N GLN A 18 4.65 14.09 4.75
CA GLN A 18 4.46 13.35 5.98
C GLN A 18 3.05 13.56 6.56
N ALA A 19 2.59 14.81 6.66
CA ALA A 19 1.25 15.11 7.14
C ALA A 19 0.16 14.50 6.23
N PHE A 20 0.38 14.52 4.92
CA PHE A 20 -0.51 13.90 3.94
C PHE A 20 -0.61 12.39 4.14
N LEU A 21 0.52 11.68 4.26
CA LEU A 21 0.53 10.24 4.52
C LEU A 21 -0.13 9.89 5.85
N GLN A 22 0.08 10.69 6.91
CA GLN A 22 -0.59 10.50 8.19
C GLN A 22 -2.11 10.63 8.08
N VAL A 23 -2.61 11.58 7.28
CA VAL A 23 -4.04 11.68 6.98
C VAL A 23 -4.53 10.46 6.22
N LEU A 24 -3.81 10.02 5.19
CA LEU A 24 -4.20 8.82 4.43
C LEU A 24 -4.24 7.56 5.30
N ARG A 25 -3.27 7.40 6.22
CA ARG A 25 -3.24 6.30 7.21
C ARG A 25 -4.45 6.38 8.15
N GLY A 26 -4.72 7.57 8.69
CA GLY A 26 -5.83 7.81 9.61
C GLY A 26 -7.21 7.58 8.98
N GLU A 27 -7.34 7.82 7.68
CA GLU A 27 -8.56 7.56 6.89
C GLU A 27 -8.62 6.13 6.33
N GLY A 28 -7.61 5.28 6.61
CA GLY A 28 -7.57 3.88 6.15
C GLY A 28 -7.30 3.71 4.65
N PHE A 29 -6.83 4.74 3.95
CA PHE A 29 -6.53 4.65 2.52
C PHE A 29 -5.20 3.97 2.22
N ILE A 30 -4.28 4.01 3.18
CA ILE A 30 -2.99 3.34 3.09
C ILE A 30 -2.76 2.50 4.35
N HIS A 31 -2.09 1.37 4.16
CA HIS A 31 -1.71 0.45 5.23
C HIS A 31 -0.20 0.41 5.36
N LEU A 32 0.31 0.45 6.58
CA LEU A 32 1.74 0.51 6.85
C LEU A 32 2.25 -0.90 7.12
N VAL A 33 3.25 -1.34 6.35
CA VAL A 33 3.85 -2.68 6.45
C VAL A 33 5.35 -2.54 6.69
N ASP A 34 5.88 -3.21 7.73
CA ASP A 34 7.34 -3.29 7.94
C ASP A 34 7.95 -4.35 7.01
N TRP A 35 9.07 -4.03 6.34
CA TRP A 35 9.77 -4.97 5.45
C TRP A 35 10.24 -6.25 6.15
N LYS A 36 10.33 -6.25 7.47
CA LYS A 36 10.68 -7.43 8.27
C LYS A 36 9.55 -8.45 8.38
N GLY A 37 8.36 -8.15 7.86
CA GLY A 37 7.22 -9.06 7.93
C GLY A 37 6.73 -9.28 9.36
N GLU A 38 6.76 -8.22 10.19
CA GLU A 38 6.21 -8.27 11.56
C GLU A 38 4.67 -8.17 11.59
N ASP A 39 4.03 -8.04 10.43
CA ASP A 39 2.59 -7.91 10.29
C ASP A 39 1.85 -9.22 10.63
N GLU A 40 0.59 -9.08 11.03
CA GLU A 40 -0.25 -10.25 11.33
C GLU A 40 -0.55 -11.05 10.04
N GLU A 41 -0.56 -12.38 10.15
CA GLU A 41 -0.87 -13.25 9.00
C GLU A 41 -2.22 -12.87 8.37
N GLY A 42 -2.22 -12.63 7.06
CA GLY A 42 -3.41 -12.22 6.30
C GLY A 42 -3.79 -10.74 6.45
N GLU A 43 -3.04 -9.91 7.18
CA GLU A 43 -3.32 -8.48 7.35
C GLU A 43 -3.37 -7.75 5.99
N LEU A 44 -2.35 -7.95 5.14
CA LEU A 44 -2.31 -7.41 3.78
C LEU A 44 -3.46 -7.89 2.88
N ALA A 45 -3.81 -9.17 2.98
CA ALA A 45 -4.93 -9.76 2.24
C ALA A 45 -6.28 -9.14 2.65
N ASN A 46 -6.47 -8.93 3.96
CA ASN A 46 -7.64 -8.24 4.50
C ASN A 46 -7.69 -6.78 4.05
N PHE A 47 -6.59 -6.04 4.16
CA PHE A 47 -6.51 -4.66 3.68
C PHE A 47 -6.88 -4.53 2.20
N ALA A 48 -6.27 -5.36 1.33
CA ALA A 48 -6.52 -5.31 -0.10
C ALA A 48 -8.00 -5.59 -0.45
N SER A 49 -8.61 -6.58 0.21
CA SER A 49 -10.01 -6.95 -0.01
C SER A 49 -11.00 -5.94 0.59
N ASP A 50 -10.67 -5.31 1.72
CA ASP A 50 -11.44 -4.20 2.30
C ASP A 50 -11.41 -2.97 1.41
N ARG A 51 -10.24 -2.57 0.90
CA ARG A 51 -10.12 -1.46 -0.06
C ARG A 51 -10.88 -1.74 -1.35
N PHE A 52 -10.80 -2.97 -1.86
CA PHE A 52 -11.61 -3.39 -3.00
C PHE A 52 -13.12 -3.25 -2.72
N TYR A 53 -13.59 -3.70 -1.56
CA TYR A 53 -14.98 -3.49 -1.14
C TYR A 53 -15.34 -2.02 -1.07
N GLU A 54 -14.49 -1.19 -0.47
CA GLU A 54 -14.79 0.22 -0.28
C GLU A 54 -14.96 0.97 -1.60
N LEU A 55 -14.19 0.58 -2.62
CA LEU A 55 -14.18 1.20 -3.94
C LEU A 55 -15.29 0.66 -4.86
N THR A 56 -15.70 -0.59 -4.70
CA THR A 56 -16.72 -1.23 -5.56
C THR A 56 -18.11 -1.32 -4.92
N LYS A 57 -18.16 -1.31 -3.58
CA LYS A 57 -19.33 -1.64 -2.74
C LYS A 57 -19.95 -3.01 -3.06
N ASN A 58 -19.17 -3.94 -3.64
CA ASN A 58 -19.62 -5.31 -3.90
C ASN A 58 -19.12 -6.25 -2.81
N LEU A 59 -20.02 -6.65 -1.91
CA LEU A 59 -19.69 -7.50 -0.77
C LEU A 59 -19.27 -8.92 -1.20
N THR A 60 -20.01 -9.52 -2.13
CA THR A 60 -19.76 -10.91 -2.55
C THR A 60 -18.38 -11.05 -3.20
N ASP A 61 -18.06 -10.20 -4.17
CA ASP A 61 -16.76 -10.24 -4.84
C ASP A 61 -15.60 -9.93 -3.86
N SER A 62 -15.84 -9.08 -2.85
CA SER A 62 -14.85 -8.79 -1.80
C SER A 62 -14.62 -9.97 -0.88
N GLU A 63 -15.67 -10.66 -0.43
CA GLU A 63 -15.55 -11.86 0.41
C GLU A 63 -14.86 -12.99 -0.35
N GLU A 64 -15.18 -13.18 -1.63
CA GLU A 64 -14.49 -14.13 -2.50
C GLU A 64 -13.01 -13.78 -2.66
N LEU A 65 -12.70 -12.49 -2.90
CA LEU A 65 -11.31 -12.02 -2.99
C LEU A 65 -10.57 -12.21 -1.66
N ARG A 66 -11.18 -11.87 -0.52
CA ARG A 66 -10.57 -12.01 0.81
C ARG A 66 -10.19 -13.45 1.09
N ASN A 67 -11.12 -14.36 0.91
CA ASN A 67 -10.88 -15.79 1.15
C ASN A 67 -9.73 -16.30 0.28
N LEU A 68 -9.72 -15.93 -1.01
CA LEU A 68 -8.67 -16.31 -1.93
C LEU A 68 -7.31 -15.72 -1.53
N LEU A 69 -7.26 -14.42 -1.24
CA LEU A 69 -6.00 -13.75 -0.87
C LEU A 69 -5.44 -14.34 0.42
N VAL A 70 -6.28 -14.54 1.44
CA VAL A 70 -5.85 -15.17 2.70
C VAL A 70 -5.33 -16.57 2.45
N GLU A 71 -6.00 -17.38 1.62
CA GLU A 71 -5.57 -18.75 1.27
C GLU A 71 -4.21 -18.75 0.57
N ILE A 72 -3.99 -17.90 -0.42
CA ILE A 72 -2.73 -17.92 -1.20
C ILE A 72 -1.57 -17.21 -0.51
N THR A 73 -1.79 -16.50 0.60
CA THR A 73 -0.74 -15.79 1.35
C THR A 73 -0.51 -16.35 2.75
N GLN A 74 -0.97 -17.57 3.05
CA GLN A 74 -0.68 -18.22 4.34
C GLN A 74 0.81 -18.50 4.48
N GLU A 75 1.30 -18.51 5.72
CA GLU A 75 2.72 -18.69 6.00
C GLU A 75 3.26 -20.00 5.40
N ASP A 76 2.48 -21.08 5.46
CA ASP A 76 2.85 -22.37 4.88
C ASP A 76 2.96 -22.31 3.36
N GLU A 77 1.98 -21.73 2.68
CA GLU A 77 1.94 -21.52 1.23
C GLU A 77 3.07 -20.62 0.70
N ILE A 78 3.54 -19.65 1.51
CA ILE A 78 4.68 -18.80 1.19
C ILE A 78 6.00 -19.55 1.48
N SER A 79 6.07 -20.25 2.61
CA SER A 79 7.27 -21.01 2.99
C SER A 79 7.61 -22.15 2.03
N ASP A 80 6.61 -22.72 1.36
CA ASP A 80 6.79 -23.79 0.36
C ASP A 80 7.47 -23.30 -0.92
N VAL A 81 7.43 -21.99 -1.21
CA VAL A 81 8.04 -21.39 -2.40
C VAL A 81 9.28 -20.54 -2.10
N CYS A 82 9.42 -20.01 -0.89
CA CYS A 82 10.53 -19.15 -0.49
C CYS A 82 11.68 -19.95 0.13
N GLU A 83 12.89 -19.74 -0.39
CA GLU A 83 14.13 -20.25 0.20
C GLU A 83 14.64 -19.36 1.34
N ALA A 84 15.58 -19.89 2.13
CA ALA A 84 16.21 -19.12 3.21
C ALA A 84 17.00 -17.92 2.65
N GLY A 85 16.50 -16.72 2.91
CA GLY A 85 17.07 -15.45 2.42
C GLY A 85 16.17 -14.73 1.42
N ASP A 86 15.08 -15.36 0.98
CA ASP A 86 14.07 -14.72 0.14
C ASP A 86 13.28 -13.69 0.92
N ARG A 87 12.78 -12.68 0.20
CA ARG A 87 11.91 -11.65 0.74
C ARG A 87 10.47 -12.16 0.68
N TYR A 88 10.04 -12.84 1.75
CA TYR A 88 8.69 -13.38 1.91
C TYR A 88 7.59 -12.40 1.50
N LEU A 89 7.80 -11.12 1.82
CA LEU A 89 6.86 -10.05 1.52
C LEU A 89 6.73 -9.75 0.01
N ASP A 90 7.80 -9.91 -0.77
CA ASP A 90 7.77 -9.70 -2.23
C ASP A 90 6.84 -10.76 -2.88
N GLU A 91 6.88 -12.01 -2.41
CA GLU A 91 5.97 -13.08 -2.86
C GLU A 91 4.51 -12.78 -2.49
N ILE A 92 4.25 -12.29 -1.27
CA ILE A 92 2.91 -11.88 -0.85
C ILE A 92 2.37 -10.78 -1.76
N PHE A 93 3.17 -9.74 -2.04
CA PHE A 93 2.78 -8.69 -2.96
C PHE A 93 2.52 -9.20 -4.37
N GLU A 94 3.35 -10.13 -4.89
CA GLU A 94 3.15 -10.72 -6.22
C GLU A 94 1.80 -11.44 -6.33
N ARG A 95 1.47 -12.28 -5.34
CA ARG A 95 0.22 -13.04 -5.31
C ARG A 95 -0.99 -12.13 -5.20
N ILE A 96 -0.95 -11.15 -4.28
CA ILE A 96 -2.03 -10.16 -4.12
C ILE A 96 -2.21 -9.33 -5.39
N GLN A 97 -1.12 -8.80 -5.95
CA GLN A 97 -1.16 -8.00 -7.16
C GLN A 97 -1.74 -8.78 -8.35
N THR A 98 -1.38 -10.06 -8.49
CA THR A 98 -1.90 -10.92 -9.55
C THR A 98 -3.43 -11.04 -9.48
N GLU A 99 -3.99 -11.23 -8.29
CA GLU A 99 -5.45 -11.35 -8.12
C GLU A 99 -6.18 -10.01 -8.23
N LEU A 100 -5.58 -8.91 -7.77
CA LEU A 100 -6.12 -7.56 -7.95
C LEU A 100 -6.13 -7.15 -9.43
N ASN A 101 -5.07 -7.46 -10.18
CA ASN A 101 -4.96 -7.15 -11.61
C ASN A 101 -6.06 -7.80 -12.44
N LYS A 102 -6.41 -9.06 -12.13
CA LYS A 102 -7.54 -9.78 -12.76
C LYS A 102 -8.87 -9.04 -12.57
N ARG A 103 -8.98 -8.22 -11.53
CA ARG A 103 -10.16 -7.42 -11.18
C ARG A 103 -10.00 -5.94 -11.56
N GLY A 104 -8.90 -5.56 -12.21
CA GLY A 104 -8.64 -4.19 -12.66
C GLY A 104 -8.15 -3.25 -11.56
N PHE A 105 -7.46 -3.76 -10.55
CA PHE A 105 -6.88 -3.00 -9.44
C PHE A 105 -5.37 -3.17 -9.39
N GLN A 106 -4.66 -2.16 -8.88
CA GLN A 106 -3.23 -2.16 -8.64
C GLN A 106 -2.96 -1.99 -7.13
N ILE A 107 -2.01 -2.75 -6.62
CA ILE A 107 -1.37 -2.55 -5.32
C ILE A 107 0.03 -1.98 -5.54
N PHE A 108 0.41 -0.97 -4.76
CA PHE A 108 1.67 -0.24 -4.90
C PHE A 108 2.06 0.45 -3.58
N ASP A 109 3.29 0.94 -3.51
CA ASP A 109 3.82 1.71 -2.38
C ASP A 109 3.84 3.22 -2.69
N LEU A 110 3.46 4.03 -1.69
CA LEU A 110 3.84 5.43 -1.62
C LEU A 110 5.16 5.55 -0.83
N ASN A 111 6.27 5.32 -1.55
CA ASN A 111 7.60 5.25 -0.97
C ASN A 111 8.09 6.64 -0.55
N GLU A 112 8.35 6.81 0.75
CA GLU A 112 8.87 8.03 1.37
C GLU A 112 10.37 7.95 1.72
N GLY A 113 11.07 6.94 1.19
CA GLY A 113 12.48 6.64 1.46
C GLY A 113 12.73 5.98 2.81
N SER A 114 11.72 5.30 3.35
CA SER A 114 11.77 4.61 4.65
C SER A 114 11.85 3.09 4.50
N ASP A 115 12.16 2.43 5.60
CA ASP A 115 12.12 0.96 5.74
C ASP A 115 10.67 0.44 5.98
N THR A 116 9.65 1.14 5.49
CA THR A 116 8.26 0.71 5.62
C THR A 116 7.50 1.03 4.34
N TYR A 117 6.54 0.18 4.01
CA TYR A 117 5.69 0.35 2.85
C TYR A 117 4.39 1.02 3.23
N ASN A 118 4.05 2.10 2.52
CA ASN A 118 2.75 2.73 2.51
C ASN A 118 1.88 2.08 1.43
N VAL A 119 1.36 0.91 1.74
CA VAL A 119 0.63 0.07 0.80
C VAL A 119 -0.71 0.70 0.44
N VAL A 120 -0.97 0.82 -0.86
CA VAL A 120 -2.19 1.40 -1.42
C VAL A 120 -2.81 0.45 -2.42
N VAL A 121 -4.15 0.38 -2.46
CA VAL A 121 -4.91 -0.32 -3.51
C VAL A 121 -5.85 0.64 -4.20
N LEU A 122 -5.76 0.73 -5.54
CA LEU A 122 -6.60 1.58 -6.38
C LEU A 122 -7.10 0.85 -7.63
N PRO A 123 -8.23 1.28 -8.23
CA PRO A 123 -8.58 0.85 -9.56
C PRO A 123 -7.48 1.31 -10.54
N MET A 124 -7.17 0.47 -11.53
CA MET A 124 -6.12 0.72 -12.52
C MET A 124 -6.29 2.07 -13.23
N SER A 125 -7.53 2.55 -13.42
CA SER A 125 -7.82 3.86 -14.01
C SER A 125 -7.39 5.05 -13.14
N GLU A 126 -7.41 4.89 -11.81
CA GLU A 126 -6.97 5.91 -10.87
C GLU A 126 -5.45 5.81 -10.64
N TYR A 127 -4.92 4.59 -10.52
CA TYR A 127 -3.47 4.34 -10.43
C TYR A 127 -2.71 5.01 -11.58
N LYS A 128 -3.17 4.84 -12.83
CA LYS A 128 -2.55 5.47 -14.02
C LYS A 128 -2.49 7.00 -14.00
N LYS A 129 -3.26 7.67 -13.14
CA LYS A 129 -3.17 9.13 -13.00
C LYS A 129 -1.98 9.56 -12.16
N ILE A 130 -1.43 8.65 -11.36
CA ILE A 130 -0.37 8.90 -10.39
C ILE A 130 0.85 7.98 -10.58
N GLU A 131 0.83 7.02 -11.51
CA GLU A 131 1.92 6.05 -11.72
C GLU A 131 3.29 6.71 -11.97
N ASP A 132 3.30 7.87 -12.65
CA ASP A 132 4.52 8.64 -12.90
C ASP A 132 4.87 9.65 -11.78
N PHE A 133 4.17 9.61 -10.65
CA PHE A 133 4.40 10.54 -9.55
C PHE A 133 5.73 10.23 -8.87
N ASN A 134 6.71 11.11 -9.07
CA ASN A 134 8.04 11.00 -8.51
C ASN A 134 8.53 12.38 -8.03
N THR A 135 8.77 12.48 -6.73
CA THR A 135 9.37 13.65 -6.10
C THR A 135 10.50 13.21 -5.16
N PRO A 136 11.40 14.12 -4.74
CA PRO A 136 12.46 13.76 -3.79
C PRO A 136 12.00 13.25 -2.41
N TRP A 137 10.70 13.31 -2.11
CA TRP A 137 10.13 13.02 -0.79
C TRP A 137 9.10 11.89 -0.83
N LEU A 138 8.56 11.62 -2.01
CA LEU A 138 7.47 10.68 -2.20
C LEU A 138 7.45 10.26 -3.67
N GLU A 139 7.47 8.95 -3.89
CA GLU A 139 7.33 8.33 -5.21
C GLU A 139 6.30 7.21 -5.16
N VAL A 140 5.64 6.98 -6.30
CA VAL A 140 4.85 5.77 -6.51
C VAL A 140 5.81 4.66 -6.95
N GLN A 141 5.80 3.54 -6.24
CA GLN A 141 6.64 2.39 -6.54
C GLN A 141 5.78 1.12 -6.64
N ASP A 142 5.93 0.39 -7.74
CA ASP A 142 5.34 -0.93 -7.89
C ASP A 142 6.19 -1.97 -7.14
N PHE A 143 5.54 -2.98 -6.56
CA PHE A 143 6.24 -4.03 -5.81
C PHE A 143 7.01 -5.01 -6.73
N LEU A 144 6.65 -5.10 -8.01
CA LEU A 144 7.20 -6.07 -8.97
C LEU A 144 8.01 -5.43 -10.12
N SER A 145 8.38 -4.15 -10.00
CA SER A 145 9.10 -3.38 -11.05
C SER A 145 10.61 -3.50 -10.98
#